data_AF-A0A7V2MID8-F1
#
_entry.id   AF-A0A7V2MID8-F1
#
_cell.length_a   1.000
_cell.length_b   1.000
_cell.length_c   1.000
_cell.angle_alpha   90.00
_cell.angle_beta   90.00
_cell.angle_gamma   90.00
#
_symmetry.space_group_name_H-M   'P 1'
#
loop_
_entity.id
_entity.type
_entity.pdbx_description
1 polymer ?
#
loop_
_entity_poly.entity_id
_entity_poly.type
_entity_poly.pdbx_seq_one_letter_code
_entity_poly.pdbx_strand_id
1 'polypeptide(L)' 'MPAPAAASSWVGRDPDRFTIEERKALAGQWMAIEIYTPATLPLRRVQAIGASPAECIAQLAARGLDPRNFEFTLIDPPY' A
#
# COMPACT_ATOMS: atom_id res chain seq x y z
N MET A 1 -17.13 0.78 15.11
CA MET A 1 -15.81 0.56 14.49
C MET A 1 -15.52 1.76 13.60
N PRO A 2 -14.55 2.64 13.90
CA PRO A 2 -14.27 3.76 13.02
C PRO A 2 -13.42 3.31 11.82
N ALA A 3 -13.82 3.79 10.64
CA ALA A 3 -13.26 3.49 9.32
C ALA A 3 -11.78 3.93 9.18
N PRO A 4 -10.99 3.29 8.28
CA PRO A 4 -9.58 3.58 8.09
C PRO A 4 -9.36 4.91 7.34
N ALA A 5 -9.47 6.02 8.07
CA ALA A 5 -9.12 7.36 7.57
C ALA A 5 -7.59 7.58 7.42
N ALA A 6 -6.76 6.59 7.75
CA ALA A 6 -5.31 6.71 7.67
C ALA A 6 -4.73 6.38 6.27
N ALA A 7 -5.49 5.79 5.35
CA ALA A 7 -4.96 5.32 4.06
C ALA A 7 -4.33 6.45 3.22
N SER A 8 -4.82 7.69 3.31
CA SER A 8 -4.37 8.80 2.45
C SER A 8 -2.97 9.35 2.77
N SER A 9 -2.44 9.16 3.98
CA SER A 9 -1.11 9.71 4.35
C SER A 9 0.07 8.89 3.85
N TRP A 10 -0.19 7.65 3.43
CA TRP A 10 0.82 6.66 3.04
C TRP A 10 0.94 6.49 1.53
N VAL A 11 -0.09 6.91 0.78
CA VAL A 11 -0.11 6.82 -0.67
C VAL A 11 0.95 7.77 -1.26
N GLY A 12 1.79 7.24 -2.15
CA GLY A 12 2.89 7.92 -2.82
C GLY A 12 4.21 7.80 -2.08
N ARG A 13 4.24 7.22 -0.87
CA ARG A 13 5.47 6.95 -0.12
C ARG A 13 6.10 5.64 -0.55
N ASP A 14 7.41 5.59 -0.37
CA ASP A 14 8.20 4.38 -0.54
C ASP A 14 8.02 3.45 0.69
N PRO A 15 7.72 2.15 0.52
CA PRO A 15 7.53 1.26 1.65
C PRO A 15 8.80 1.04 2.46
N ASP A 16 9.96 1.34 1.90
CA ASP A 16 11.24 1.30 2.64
C ASP A 16 11.37 2.47 3.61
N ARG A 17 10.63 3.57 3.40
CA ARG A 17 10.62 4.74 4.27
C ARG A 17 9.67 4.65 5.48
N PHE A 18 8.87 3.60 5.61
CA PHE A 18 8.04 3.44 6.81
C PHE A 18 8.91 3.24 8.05
N THR A 19 8.68 4.07 9.06
CA THR A 19 9.29 3.89 10.38
C THR A 19 8.70 2.67 11.09
N ILE A 20 9.40 2.21 12.14
CA ILE A 20 8.98 1.05 12.96
C ILE A 20 7.58 1.28 13.55
N GLU A 21 7.28 2.49 14.03
CA GLU A 21 5.97 2.82 14.61
C GLU A 21 4.84 2.74 13.57
N GLU A 22 5.11 3.20 12.35
CA GLU A 22 4.16 3.15 11.24
C GLU A 22 3.94 1.70 10.77
N ARG A 23 5.01 0.90 10.68
CA ARG A 23 4.89 -0.55 10.41
C ARG A 23 4.10 -1.26 11.50
N LYS A 24 4.26 -0.87 12.76
CA LYS A 24 3.49 -1.44 13.88
C LYS A 24 2.02 -1.05 13.82
N ALA A 25 1.72 0.19 13.44
CA ALA A 25 0.34 0.67 13.28
C ALA A 25 -0.37 0.04 12.06
N LEU A 26 0.38 -0.24 11.00
CA LEU A 26 -0.10 -0.86 9.77
C LEU A 26 0.06 -2.39 9.76
N ALA A 27 0.57 -3.00 10.84
CA ALA A 27 0.80 -4.43 10.91
C ALA A 27 -0.52 -5.20 10.71
N GLY A 28 -0.51 -6.19 9.82
CA GLY A 28 -1.69 -6.93 9.42
C GLY A 28 -2.57 -6.24 8.36
N GLN A 29 -2.19 -5.03 7.91
CA GLN A 29 -2.81 -4.40 6.75
C GLN A 29 -2.11 -4.82 5.45
N TRP A 30 -2.87 -4.79 4.37
CA TRP A 30 -2.41 -4.98 3.00
C TRP A 30 -2.01 -3.65 2.40
N MET A 31 -0.87 -3.63 1.71
CA MET A 31 -0.43 -2.50 0.90
C MET A 31 -0.33 -2.91 -0.56
N ALA A 32 -0.79 -2.03 -1.45
CA ALA A 32 -0.61 -2.14 -2.89
C ALA A 32 0.57 -1.26 -3.32
N ILE A 33 1.60 -1.89 -3.86
CA ILE A 33 2.85 -1.25 -4.29
C ILE A 33 2.93 -1.36 -5.81
N GLU A 34 3.27 -0.29 -6.52
CA GLU A 34 3.42 -0.36 -7.98
C GLU A 34 4.51 -1.36 -8.38
N ILE A 35 4.16 -2.33 -9.24
CA ILE A 35 5.07 -3.37 -9.76
C ILE A 35 6.00 -2.72 -10.77
N TYR A 36 7.29 -2.87 -10.51
CA TYR A 36 8.34 -2.40 -11.41
C TYR A 36 8.30 -3.13 -12.75
N THR A 37 8.41 -2.35 -13.83
CA THR A 37 8.89 -2.83 -15.13
C THR A 37 10.24 -2.15 -15.42
N PRO A 38 11.22 -2.83 -16.05
CA PRO A 38 12.56 -2.30 -16.27
C PRO A 38 12.67 -1.00 -17.08
N ALA A 39 11.55 -0.50 -17.60
CA ALA A 39 11.47 0.76 -18.34
C ALA A 39 11.21 2.00 -17.46
N THR A 40 10.78 1.86 -16.20
CA THR A 40 10.38 3.00 -15.35
C THR A 40 11.16 3.04 -14.04
N LEU A 41 11.68 4.24 -13.70
CA LEU A 41 12.54 4.54 -12.55
C LEU A 41 12.10 3.93 -11.20
N PRO A 42 13.04 3.68 -10.26
CA PRO A 42 12.97 2.66 -9.19
C PRO A 42 12.09 2.99 -7.97
N LEU A 43 11.06 3.81 -8.10
CA LEU A 43 10.27 4.24 -6.96
C LEU A 43 9.11 3.26 -6.71
N ARG A 44 9.32 2.29 -5.80
CA ARG A 44 8.25 1.41 -5.30
C ARG A 44 7.29 2.28 -4.49
N ARG A 45 6.22 2.78 -5.10
CA ARG A 45 5.27 3.66 -4.40
C ARG A 45 4.06 2.88 -3.93
N VAL A 46 3.67 3.09 -2.69
CA VAL A 46 2.40 2.59 -2.16
C VAL A 46 1.27 3.40 -2.79
N GLN A 47 0.29 2.74 -3.40
CA GLN A 47 -0.87 3.41 -4.01
C GLN A 47 -2.18 3.19 -3.27
N ALA A 48 -2.25 2.16 -2.42
CA ALA A 48 -3.38 1.91 -1.54
C ALA A 48 -2.95 1.09 -0.32
N ILE A 49 -3.63 1.29 0.81
CA ILE A 49 -3.51 0.46 2.01
C ILE A 49 -4.91 0.12 2.52
N GLY A 50 -5.16 -1.15 2.85
CA GLY A 50 -6.45 -1.64 3.31
C GLY A 50 -6.29 -2.81 4.28
N ALA A 51 -7.36 -3.22 4.95
CA ALA A 51 -7.35 -4.43 5.79
C ALA A 51 -7.38 -5.71 4.94
N SER A 52 -7.67 -5.61 3.64
CA SER A 52 -7.72 -6.72 2.70
C SER A 52 -7.24 -6.30 1.31
N PRO A 53 -6.78 -7.24 0.46
CA PRO A 53 -6.41 -6.92 -0.91
C PRO A 53 -7.62 -6.45 -1.73
N ALA A 54 -8.83 -6.90 -1.38
CA ALA A 54 -10.07 -6.42 -2.00
C ALA A 54 -10.31 -4.92 -1.73
N GLU A 55 -10.04 -4.43 -0.52
CA GLU A 55 -10.10 -3.00 -0.22
C GLU A 55 -9.04 -2.20 -0.99
N CYS A 56 -7.82 -2.73 -1.12
CA CYS A 56 -6.78 -2.11 -1.94
C CYS A 56 -7.21 -2.02 -3.41
N ILE A 57 -7.81 -3.08 -3.97
CA ILE A 57 -8.33 -3.10 -5.34
C ILE A 57 -9.46 -2.09 -5.50
N ALA A 58 -10.39 -2.00 -4.54
CA ALA A 58 -11.47 -1.02 -4.58
C ALA A 58 -10.92 0.43 -4.57
N GLN A 59 -9.89 0.71 -3.77
CA GLN A 59 -9.22 2.02 -3.75
C GLN A 59 -8.47 2.32 -5.05
N LEU A 60 -7.82 1.33 -5.66
CA LEU A 60 -7.15 1.48 -6.96
C LEU A 60 -8.16 1.72 -8.08
N ALA A 61 -9.24 0.95 -8.13
CA ALA A 61 -10.32 1.09 -9.11
C ALA A 61 -11.01 2.45 -8.99
N ALA A 62 -11.26 2.93 -7.76
CA ALA A 62 -11.80 4.27 -7.51
C ALA A 62 -10.89 5.40 -8.05
N ARG A 63 -9.60 5.13 -8.23
CA ARG A 63 -8.60 6.05 -8.79
C ARG A 63 -8.31 5.80 -10.27
N GLY A 64 -9.00 4.85 -10.89
CA GLY A 64 -8.81 4.47 -12.30
C GLY A 64 -7.47 3.77 -12.58
N LEU A 65 -6.87 3.13 -11.57
CA LEU A 65 -5.59 2.44 -11.69
C LEU A 65 -5.80 0.94 -11.89
N ASP A 66 -5.00 0.34 -12.77
CA ASP A 66 -5.03 -1.10 -13.05
C ASP A 66 -4.43 -1.91 -11.88
N PRO A 67 -5.22 -2.69 -11.11
CA PRO A 67 -4.72 -3.45 -9.96
C PRO A 67 -3.66 -4.51 -10.34
N ARG A 68 -3.59 -4.90 -11.61
CA ARG A 68 -2.59 -5.83 -12.15
C ARG A 68 -1.17 -5.25 -12.19
N ASN A 69 -1.06 -3.93 -12.16
CA ASN A 69 0.21 -3.24 -12.08
C ASN A 69 0.67 -3.04 -10.64
N PHE A 70 -0.02 -3.62 -9.65
CA PHE A 70 0.30 -3.46 -8.23
C PHE A 70 0.53 -4.81 -7.54
N GLU A 71 1.59 -4.87 -6.75
CA GLU A 71 1.94 -5.96 -5.84
C GLU A 71 1.22 -5.73 -4.52
N PHE A 72 0.41 -6.69 -4.11
CA PHE A 72 -0.28 -6.67 -2.82
C PHE A 72 0.56 -7.45 -1.82
N THR A 73 1.16 -6.73 -0.86
CA THR A 73 1.96 -7.32 0.21
C THR A 73 1.30 -7.04 1.55
N LEU A 74 1.32 -8.04 2.43
CA LEU A 74 0.91 -7.87 3.82
C LEU A 74 2.05 -7.21 4.62
N ILE A 75 1.73 -6.18 5.40
CA ILE A 75 2.70 -5.52 6.26
C ILE A 75 2.94 -6.40 7.48
N ASP A 76 4.14 -6.97 7.55
CA ASP A 76 4.59 -7.81 8.65
C ASP A 76 4.87 -6.94 9.91
N PRO A 77 4.47 -7.41 11.11
CA PRO A 77 4.81 -6.71 12.35
C PRO A 77 6.33 -6.61 12.53
N PRO A 78 6.83 -5.47 13.04
CA PRO A 78 8.24 -5.37 13.39
C PRO A 78 8.50 -6.20 14.66
N TYR A 79 9.03 -7.41 14.48
CA TYR A 79 9.42 -8.42 15.51
C TYR A 79 8.29 -9.09 16.28
#